data_AF-U2E5J6-F1
#
_entry.id   AF-U2E5J6-F1
#
_cell.length_a   1.000
_cell.length_b   1.000
_cell.length_c   1.000
_cell.angle_alpha   90.00
_cell.angle_beta   90.00
_cell.angle_gamma   90.00
#
_symmetry.space_group_name_H-M   'P 1'
#
loop_
_entity.id
_entity.type
_entity.pdbx_description
1 polymer ?
#
loop_
_entity_poly.entity_id
_entity_poly.type
_entity_poly.pdbx_seq_one_letter_code
_entity_poly.pdbx_strand_id
1 'polypeptide(L)'
;MRIDTPPKGKALHQPGRSGEGVTVFAFDRDWTINVNPPTDDDKDGVPIEWVGHLAHHTDHIVYATGNQTLKDEAKIPGIGEIVKAYPGTDQDGEDVDLSSRPKRRERVDMLKAIYPDADRFVVVDDIDLSDMEGWDHFYPWDFVSTVESSEIDCLPPSDDDISKLGSTLDPQPHKGMFA
;
A
#
# COMPACT_ATOMS: atom_id res chain seq x y z
N MET A 1 15.71 10.29 -5.83
CA MET A 1 16.11 8.97 -6.37
C MET A 1 14.88 8.38 -7.04
N ARG A 2 14.87 8.23 -8.38
CA ARG A 2 13.76 7.59 -9.09
C ARG A 2 13.65 6.17 -8.57
N ILE A 3 12.55 5.83 -7.90
CA ILE A 3 12.25 4.43 -7.66
C ILE A 3 12.04 3.81 -9.05
N ASP A 4 12.73 2.71 -9.32
CA ASP A 4 12.36 1.81 -10.41
C ASP A 4 11.06 1.11 -10.01
N THR A 5 10.00 1.90 -9.85
CA THR A 5 8.64 1.41 -9.72
C THR A 5 8.41 0.61 -11.00
N PRO A 6 8.07 -0.68 -10.89
CA PRO A 6 7.88 -1.50 -12.08
C PRO A 6 6.88 -0.83 -13.02
N PRO A 7 6.97 -1.09 -14.33
CA PRO A 7 6.25 -0.34 -15.38
C PRO A 7 4.74 -0.13 -15.11
N LYS A 8 4.09 -1.04 -14.36
CA LYS A 8 2.69 -0.91 -13.93
C LYS A 8 2.43 0.34 -13.07
N GLY A 9 3.23 0.64 -12.03
CA GLY A 9 3.02 1.84 -11.21
C GLY A 9 3.15 3.14 -12.02
N LYS A 10 4.13 3.22 -12.94
CA LYS A 10 4.26 4.36 -13.86
C LYS A 10 3.09 4.50 -14.85
N ALA A 11 2.44 3.40 -15.22
CA ALA A 11 1.25 3.39 -16.07
C ALA A 11 -0.06 3.65 -15.29
N LEU A 12 -0.10 3.31 -14.00
CA LEU A 12 -1.26 3.49 -13.12
C LEU A 12 -1.44 4.94 -12.65
N HIS A 13 -0.39 5.76 -12.64
CA HIS A 13 -0.45 7.18 -12.23
C HIS A 13 -0.52 8.15 -13.42
N GLN A 14 -0.91 7.68 -14.60
CA GLN A 14 -1.20 8.60 -15.70
C GLN A 14 -2.57 9.25 -15.49
N PRO A 15 -2.69 10.58 -15.61
CA PRO A 15 -3.99 11.24 -15.60
C PRO A 15 -4.91 10.63 -16.68
N GLY A 16 -6.09 10.15 -16.28
CA GLY A 16 -7.12 9.66 -17.22
C GLY A 16 -7.24 8.14 -17.38
N ARG A 17 -6.56 7.31 -16.57
CA ARG A 17 -6.88 5.88 -16.49
C ARG A 17 -8.16 5.67 -15.67
N SER A 18 -9.11 4.91 -16.22
CA SER A 18 -10.29 4.45 -15.48
C SER A 18 -9.88 3.51 -14.35
N GLY A 19 -10.48 3.70 -13.17
CA GLY A 19 -10.39 2.76 -12.03
C GLY A 19 -11.31 1.55 -12.14
N GLU A 20 -12.17 1.51 -13.17
CA GLU A 20 -13.22 0.48 -13.30
C GLU A 20 -12.62 -0.93 -13.32
N GLY A 21 -13.18 -1.84 -12.52
CA GLY A 21 -12.69 -3.21 -12.37
C GLY A 21 -11.50 -3.36 -11.42
N VAL A 22 -11.05 -2.30 -10.74
CA VAL A 22 -9.80 -2.29 -9.96
C VAL A 22 -10.06 -1.97 -8.48
N THR A 23 -9.50 -2.79 -7.59
CA THR A 23 -9.34 -2.46 -6.17
C THR A 23 -8.11 -1.58 -5.93
N VAL A 24 -8.27 -0.51 -5.14
CA VAL A 24 -7.19 0.33 -4.64
C VAL A 24 -6.87 -0.06 -3.19
N PHE A 25 -5.63 -0.45 -2.95
CA PHE A 25 -5.09 -0.80 -1.64
C PHE A 25 -4.18 0.30 -1.10
N ALA A 26 -4.40 0.68 0.16
CA ALA A 26 -3.53 1.54 0.93
C ALA A 26 -2.96 0.74 2.13
N PHE A 27 -1.64 0.61 2.19
CA PHE A 27 -0.96 -0.07 3.30
C PHE A 27 -0.14 0.92 4.14
N ASP A 28 -0.31 0.86 5.46
CA ASP A 28 0.77 1.26 6.36
C ASP A 28 1.86 0.18 6.40
N ARG A 29 3.00 0.53 6.99
CA ARG A 29 4.16 -0.32 7.15
C ARG A 29 4.35 -0.72 8.59
N ASP A 30 4.42 0.26 9.49
CA ASP A 30 4.78 0.01 10.88
C ASP A 30 3.59 -0.63 11.61
N TRP A 31 3.89 -1.66 12.41
CA TRP A 31 2.88 -2.49 13.08
C TRP A 31 1.84 -3.10 12.15
N THR A 32 2.13 -3.18 10.85
CA THR A 32 1.20 -3.59 9.80
C THR A 32 1.75 -4.71 8.94
N ILE A 33 2.99 -4.57 8.47
CA ILE A 33 3.64 -5.56 7.59
C ILE A 33 4.53 -6.47 8.43
N ASN A 34 4.67 -7.75 8.04
CA ASN A 34 5.44 -8.76 8.79
C ASN A 34 6.91 -8.40 9.08
N VAL A 35 7.53 -7.49 8.32
CA VAL A 35 8.88 -6.97 8.58
C VAL A 35 8.93 -5.95 9.73
N ASN A 36 7.77 -5.48 10.19
CA ASN A 36 7.54 -4.73 11.41
C ASN A 36 6.11 -4.97 11.91
N PRO A 37 5.85 -6.17 12.47
CA PRO A 37 4.50 -6.63 12.77
C PRO A 37 3.89 -5.87 13.96
N PRO A 38 2.58 -6.02 14.21
CA PRO A 38 1.96 -5.60 15.45
C PRO A 38 2.77 -6.05 16.68
N THR A 39 2.69 -5.29 17.78
CA THR A 39 3.44 -5.59 19.01
C THR A 39 2.83 -6.70 19.86
N ASP A 40 1.57 -7.05 19.61
CA ASP A 40 0.92 -8.16 20.32
C ASP A 40 1.32 -9.49 19.67
N ASP A 41 1.87 -10.41 20.46
CA ASP A 41 2.45 -11.68 19.98
C ASP A 41 1.45 -12.63 19.30
N ASP A 42 0.14 -12.39 19.44
CA ASP A 42 -0.94 -13.17 18.84
C ASP A 42 -1.53 -12.55 17.56
N LYS A 43 -0.95 -11.43 17.07
CA LYS A 43 -1.44 -10.71 15.89
C LYS A 43 -0.45 -10.78 14.74
N ASP A 44 -0.91 -11.34 13.63
CA ASP A 44 -0.10 -11.43 12.41
C ASP A 44 0.02 -10.08 11.69
N GLY A 45 1.23 -9.79 11.23
CA GLY A 45 1.48 -8.74 10.25
C GLY A 45 1.27 -9.28 8.83
N VAL A 46 0.79 -8.43 7.92
CA VAL A 46 0.57 -8.82 6.52
C VAL A 46 1.91 -9.21 5.89
N PRO A 47 2.02 -10.39 5.26
CA PRO A 47 3.24 -10.76 4.55
C PRO A 47 3.56 -9.74 3.43
N ILE A 48 4.79 -9.22 3.42
CA ILE A 48 5.21 -8.25 2.39
C ILE A 48 5.11 -8.83 0.97
N GLU A 49 5.23 -10.15 0.84
CA GLU A 49 5.04 -10.89 -0.41
C GLU A 49 3.60 -10.73 -0.96
N TRP A 50 2.60 -10.58 -0.09
CA TRP A 50 1.22 -10.36 -0.51
C TRP A 50 1.05 -8.95 -1.08
N VAL A 51 1.66 -7.94 -0.43
CA VAL A 51 1.70 -6.57 -0.94
C VAL A 51 2.40 -6.53 -2.31
N GLY A 52 3.53 -7.22 -2.44
CA GLY A 52 4.26 -7.36 -3.69
C GLY A 52 3.45 -8.06 -4.78
N HIS A 53 2.74 -9.15 -4.44
CA HIS A 53 1.91 -9.87 -5.40
C HIS A 53 0.78 -8.98 -5.93
N LEU A 54 0.04 -8.31 -5.05
CA LEU A 54 -0.99 -7.35 -5.43
C LEU A 54 -0.42 -6.29 -6.39
N ALA A 55 0.72 -5.70 -6.05
CA ALA A 55 1.29 -4.59 -6.82
C ALA A 55 1.85 -5.00 -8.18
N HIS A 56 2.44 -6.20 -8.27
CA HIS A 56 3.29 -6.57 -9.42
C HIS A 56 2.69 -7.65 -10.30
N HIS A 57 1.80 -8.48 -9.76
CA HIS A 57 1.23 -9.64 -10.46
C HIS A 57 -0.28 -9.56 -10.68
N THR A 58 -0.97 -8.62 -10.04
CA THR A 58 -2.41 -8.36 -10.28
C THR A 58 -2.61 -7.01 -10.99
N ASP A 59 -3.86 -6.67 -11.31
CA ASP A 59 -4.22 -5.37 -11.88
C ASP A 59 -4.62 -4.33 -10.82
N HIS A 60 -4.50 -4.67 -9.53
CA HIS A 60 -4.77 -3.79 -8.42
C HIS A 60 -3.81 -2.60 -8.34
N ILE A 61 -4.29 -1.52 -7.73
CA ILE A 61 -3.51 -0.33 -7.39
C ILE A 61 -3.07 -0.46 -5.95
N VAL A 62 -1.78 -0.30 -5.64
CA VAL A 62 -1.25 -0.50 -4.29
C VAL A 62 -0.31 0.64 -3.91
N TYR A 63 -0.53 1.26 -2.75
CA TYR A 63 0.26 2.39 -2.25
C TYR A 63 0.72 2.21 -0.81
N ALA A 64 1.92 2.71 -0.51
CA ALA A 64 2.41 2.92 0.85
C ALA A 64 1.92 4.29 1.37
N THR A 65 0.94 4.30 2.27
CA THR A 65 0.33 5.53 2.82
C THR A 65 0.90 5.95 4.17
N GLY A 66 1.63 5.08 4.86
CA GLY A 66 2.30 5.37 6.13
C GLY A 66 3.81 5.50 6.02
N ASN A 67 4.58 4.70 6.76
CA ASN A 67 6.04 4.79 6.72
C ASN A 67 6.59 4.41 5.32
N GLN A 68 7.36 5.35 4.74
CA GLN A 68 7.82 5.28 3.35
C GLN A 68 8.91 4.24 3.10
N THR A 69 9.43 3.58 4.13
CA THR A 69 10.29 2.40 3.95
C THR A 69 9.57 1.31 3.15
N LEU A 70 8.24 1.12 3.31
CA LEU A 70 7.48 0.12 2.54
C LEU A 70 7.52 0.37 1.03
N LYS A 71 7.58 1.64 0.65
CA LYS A 71 7.73 2.06 -0.75
C LYS A 71 8.96 1.41 -1.37
N ASP A 72 10.07 1.43 -0.65
CA ASP A 72 11.34 0.86 -1.07
C ASP A 72 11.37 -0.66 -0.91
N GLU A 73 10.82 -1.20 0.19
CA GLU A 73 10.79 -2.64 0.48
C GLU A 73 9.93 -3.41 -0.54
N ALA A 74 8.76 -2.87 -0.89
CA ALA A 74 7.79 -3.51 -1.78
C ALA A 74 7.82 -2.97 -3.22
N LYS A 75 8.66 -1.97 -3.52
CA LYS A 75 8.75 -1.28 -4.83
C LYS A 75 7.41 -0.71 -5.32
N ILE A 76 6.58 -0.21 -4.41
CA ILE A 76 5.28 0.39 -4.68
C ILE A 76 5.35 1.93 -4.64
N PRO A 77 4.39 2.67 -5.22
CA PRO A 77 4.30 4.12 -5.02
C PRO A 77 4.00 4.50 -3.55
N GLY A 78 4.38 5.71 -3.17
CA GLY A 78 4.19 6.22 -1.81
C GLY A 78 3.56 7.61 -1.78
N ILE A 79 3.74 8.33 -0.66
CA ILE A 79 3.11 9.63 -0.40
C ILE A 79 3.48 10.67 -1.45
N GLY A 80 4.74 10.69 -1.91
CA GLY A 80 5.18 11.64 -2.93
C GLY A 80 4.42 11.45 -4.25
N GLU A 81 4.19 10.20 -4.66
CA GLU A 81 3.42 9.86 -5.84
C GLU A 81 1.92 10.17 -5.67
N ILE A 82 1.35 10.00 -4.47
CA ILE A 82 -0.02 10.41 -4.16
C ILE A 82 -0.18 11.92 -4.34
N VAL A 83 0.67 12.71 -3.69
CA VAL A 83 0.61 14.18 -3.75
C VAL A 83 0.76 14.68 -5.19
N LYS A 84 1.70 14.10 -5.94
CA LYS A 84 1.92 14.47 -7.35
C LYS A 84 0.74 14.13 -8.26
N ALA A 85 0.04 13.03 -7.99
CA ALA A 85 -1.09 12.58 -8.80
C ALA A 85 -2.41 13.27 -8.43
N TYR A 86 -2.50 13.87 -7.24
CA TYR A 86 -3.74 14.47 -6.75
C TYR A 86 -4.18 15.67 -7.62
N PRO A 87 -5.43 15.70 -8.09
CA PRO A 87 -5.93 16.77 -8.97
C PRO A 87 -5.75 18.18 -8.37
N GLY A 88 -5.33 19.13 -9.22
CA GLY A 88 -5.17 20.53 -8.82
C GLY A 88 -3.87 20.86 -8.09
N THR A 89 -2.91 19.93 -8.07
CA THR A 89 -1.58 20.16 -7.47
C THR A 89 -0.56 20.53 -8.56
N ASP A 90 -0.02 21.75 -8.51
CA ASP A 90 1.08 22.21 -9.39
C ASP A 90 2.48 21.81 -8.86
N GLN A 91 2.54 20.91 -7.88
CA GLN A 91 3.81 20.52 -7.25
C GLN A 91 4.56 19.50 -8.10
N ASP A 92 5.72 19.91 -8.61
CA ASP A 92 6.77 18.97 -9.02
C ASP A 92 7.21 18.21 -7.76
N GLY A 93 6.68 16.99 -7.60
CA GLY A 93 6.78 16.17 -6.38
C GLY A 93 8.17 15.71 -5.93
N GLU A 94 9.22 16.50 -6.18
CA GLU A 94 10.51 16.35 -5.51
C GLU A 94 10.50 17.23 -4.25
N ASP A 95 10.47 16.56 -3.09
CA ASP A 95 10.57 17.11 -1.74
C ASP A 95 9.33 17.85 -1.19
N VAL A 96 8.24 17.11 -0.97
CA VAL A 96 7.30 17.49 0.10
C VAL A 96 8.00 17.36 1.45
N ASP A 97 8.28 18.51 2.07
CA ASP A 97 8.73 18.63 3.46
C ASP A 97 7.86 17.74 4.37
N LEU A 98 8.50 17.03 5.30
CA LEU A 98 7.82 16.18 6.28
C LEU A 98 6.73 16.95 7.04
N SER A 99 6.94 18.24 7.29
CA SER A 99 5.98 19.10 8.00
C SER A 99 4.76 19.48 7.15
N SER A 100 4.87 19.41 5.82
CA SER A 100 3.81 19.72 4.87
C SER A 100 3.13 18.48 4.26
N ARG A 101 3.51 17.27 4.67
CA ARG A 101 2.86 16.04 4.19
C ARG A 101 1.41 16.01 4.67
N PRO A 102 0.45 15.66 3.79
CA PRO A 102 -0.93 15.44 4.22
C PRO A 102 -0.96 14.40 5.33
N LYS A 103 -1.93 14.50 6.24
CA LYS A 103 -2.14 13.56 7.34
C LYS A 103 -2.58 12.19 6.82
N ARG A 104 -2.46 11.14 7.65
CA ARG A 104 -2.79 9.76 7.28
C ARG A 104 -4.13 9.62 6.55
N ARG A 105 -5.20 10.14 7.18
CA ARG A 105 -6.56 10.17 6.61
C ARG A 105 -6.64 10.93 5.30
N GLU A 106 -6.00 12.09 5.21
CA GLU A 106 -5.97 12.89 3.98
C GLU A 106 -5.30 12.12 2.84
N ARG A 107 -4.17 11.44 3.11
CA ARG A 107 -3.45 10.65 2.09
C ARG A 107 -4.28 9.48 1.55
N VAL A 108 -5.03 8.81 2.43
CA VAL A 108 -5.95 7.74 2.04
C VAL A 108 -7.10 8.32 1.21
N ASP A 109 -7.75 9.39 1.66
CA ASP A 109 -8.86 10.02 0.92
C ASP A 109 -8.44 10.57 -0.45
N MET A 110 -7.21 11.09 -0.56
CA MET A 110 -6.65 11.55 -1.84
C MET A 110 -6.67 10.45 -2.92
N LEU A 111 -6.51 9.17 -2.55
CA LEU A 111 -6.57 8.07 -3.51
C LEU A 111 -7.95 7.92 -4.17
N LYS A 112 -9.05 8.28 -3.48
CA LYS A 112 -10.39 8.31 -4.09
C LYS A 112 -10.51 9.38 -5.15
N ALA A 113 -9.88 10.54 -4.95
CA ALA A 113 -9.87 11.60 -5.96
C ALA A 113 -9.00 11.25 -7.16
N ILE A 114 -7.93 10.46 -6.95
CA ILE A 114 -7.05 10.00 -8.03
C ILE A 114 -7.71 8.89 -8.84
N TYR A 115 -8.48 8.01 -8.19
CA TYR A 115 -9.12 6.85 -8.80
C TYR A 115 -10.64 6.81 -8.54
N PRO A 116 -11.41 7.83 -8.97
CA PRO A 116 -12.81 7.96 -8.59
C PRO A 116 -13.70 6.81 -9.08
N ASP A 117 -13.28 6.12 -10.14
CA ASP A 117 -14.02 5.03 -10.77
C ASP A 117 -13.59 3.64 -10.26
N ALA A 118 -12.78 3.55 -9.19
CA ALA A 118 -12.38 2.27 -8.62
C ALA A 118 -13.57 1.52 -7.99
N ASP A 119 -13.63 0.21 -8.21
CA ASP A 119 -14.72 -0.64 -7.72
C ASP A 119 -14.71 -0.77 -6.19
N ARG A 120 -13.51 -0.73 -5.60
CA ARG A 120 -13.31 -0.94 -4.17
C ARG A 120 -12.07 -0.21 -3.66
N PHE A 121 -12.14 0.26 -2.42
CA PHE A 121 -11.03 0.84 -1.70
C PHE A 121 -10.80 0.08 -0.39
N VAL A 122 -9.58 -0.42 -0.20
CA VAL A 122 -9.18 -1.20 0.98
C VAL A 122 -8.00 -0.51 1.65
N VAL A 123 -8.09 -0.26 2.95
CA VAL A 123 -6.99 0.28 3.74
C VAL A 123 -6.61 -0.70 4.84
N VAL A 124 -5.33 -1.05 4.90
CA VAL A 124 -4.76 -1.92 5.93
C VAL A 124 -3.78 -1.11 6.76
N ASP A 125 -4.18 -0.82 8.00
CA ASP A 125 -3.50 0.12 8.89
C ASP A 125 -3.75 -0.31 10.33
N ASP A 126 -2.73 -0.19 11.19
CA ASP A 126 -2.83 -0.49 12.62
C ASP A 126 -3.68 0.52 13.38
N ILE A 127 -3.90 1.71 12.80
CA ILE A 127 -4.78 2.73 13.33
C ILE A 127 -6.19 2.55 12.75
N ASP A 128 -7.20 2.75 13.60
CA ASP A 128 -8.60 2.70 13.20
C ASP A 128 -8.93 3.80 12.16
N LEU A 129 -9.30 3.34 10.97
CA LEU A 129 -9.78 4.16 9.85
C LEU A 129 -11.18 3.72 9.39
N SER A 130 -11.89 2.89 10.16
CA SER A 130 -13.20 2.32 9.80
C SER A 130 -14.31 3.36 9.65
N ASP A 131 -14.12 4.57 10.14
CA ASP A 131 -15.02 5.71 9.97
C ASP A 131 -14.85 6.43 8.62
N MET A 132 -13.84 6.08 7.82
CA MET A 132 -13.62 6.70 6.51
C MET A 132 -14.64 6.19 5.48
N GLU A 133 -15.50 7.09 5.01
CA GLU A 133 -16.56 6.74 4.06
C GLU A 133 -16.01 6.16 2.74
N GLY A 134 -16.52 4.98 2.37
CA GLY A 134 -16.18 4.30 1.12
C GLY A 134 -14.84 3.55 1.17
N TRP A 135 -14.22 3.39 2.34
CA TRP A 135 -13.05 2.54 2.56
C TRP A 135 -13.42 1.33 3.43
N ASP A 136 -13.00 0.15 2.99
CA ASP A 136 -12.97 -1.03 3.85
C ASP A 136 -11.66 -1.01 4.63
N HIS A 137 -11.73 -0.70 5.93
CA HIS A 137 -10.59 -0.77 6.82
C HIS A 137 -10.41 -2.19 7.36
N PHE A 138 -9.16 -2.63 7.37
CA PHE A 138 -8.73 -3.83 8.08
C PHE A 138 -7.57 -3.49 9.00
N TYR A 139 -7.62 -4.01 10.22
CA TYR A 139 -6.39 -4.23 10.95
C TYR A 139 -5.56 -5.33 10.26
N PRO A 140 -4.24 -5.36 10.46
CA PRO A 140 -3.34 -6.32 9.79
C PRO A 140 -3.77 -7.79 9.98
N TRP A 141 -4.08 -8.19 11.21
CA TRP A 141 -4.47 -9.57 11.54
C TRP A 141 -5.86 -9.93 11.00
N ASP A 142 -6.78 -8.96 10.94
CA ASP A 142 -8.10 -9.17 10.35
C ASP A 142 -7.96 -9.35 8.83
N PHE A 143 -7.08 -8.56 8.19
CA PHE A 143 -6.77 -8.71 6.76
C PHE A 143 -6.20 -10.09 6.45
N VAL A 144 -5.22 -10.55 7.24
CA VAL A 144 -4.64 -11.91 7.10
C VAL A 144 -5.73 -12.97 7.22
N SER A 145 -6.54 -12.90 8.28
CA SER A 145 -7.64 -13.84 8.51
C SER A 145 -8.66 -13.87 7.36
N THR A 146 -9.02 -12.70 6.82
CA THR A 146 -9.95 -12.58 5.68
C THR A 146 -9.36 -13.08 4.36
N VAL A 147 -8.06 -12.94 4.16
CA VAL A 147 -7.38 -13.54 3.00
C VAL A 147 -7.37 -15.07 3.12
N GLU A 148 -7.07 -15.61 4.31
CA GLU A 148 -7.03 -17.05 4.53
C GLU A 148 -8.42 -17.71 4.42
N SER A 149 -9.49 -16.97 4.71
CA SER A 149 -10.88 -17.39 4.42
C SER A 149 -11.24 -17.31 2.92
N SER A 150 -10.31 -16.87 2.06
CA SER A 150 -10.46 -16.71 0.60
C SER A 150 -11.48 -15.66 0.18
N GLU A 151 -11.65 -14.60 0.98
CA GLU A 151 -12.62 -13.53 0.72
C GLU A 151 -12.03 -12.33 -0.05
N ILE A 152 -10.71 -12.31 -0.27
CA ILE A 152 -10.03 -11.31 -1.11
C ILE A 152 -9.48 -12.01 -2.35
N ASP A 153 -9.95 -11.59 -3.51
CA ASP A 153 -9.53 -12.15 -4.79
C ASP A 153 -8.00 -12.04 -4.97
N CYS A 154 -7.40 -13.04 -5.64
CA CYS A 154 -5.97 -13.15 -5.90
C CYS A 154 -5.05 -13.24 -4.66
N LEU A 155 -5.60 -13.43 -3.45
CA LEU A 155 -4.83 -13.72 -2.24
C LEU A 155 -5.32 -15.00 -1.54
N PRO A 156 -4.44 -15.73 -0.81
CA PRO A 156 -2.99 -15.53 -0.76
C PRO A 156 -2.32 -15.92 -2.09
N PRO A 157 -1.13 -15.36 -2.41
CA PRO A 157 -0.41 -15.73 -3.63
C PRO A 157 0.04 -17.19 -3.57
N SER A 158 0.14 -17.82 -4.74
CA SER A 158 0.74 -19.15 -4.85
C SER A 158 2.24 -19.12 -4.54
N ASP A 159 2.81 -20.25 -4.13
CA ASP A 159 4.26 -20.39 -3.93
C ASP A 159 5.06 -20.00 -5.19
N ASP A 160 4.53 -20.32 -6.37
CA ASP A 160 5.12 -19.94 -7.65
C ASP A 160 5.15 -18.42 -7.82
N ASP A 161 4.09 -17.70 -7.41
CA ASP A 161 4.06 -16.25 -7.50
C ASP A 161 4.99 -15.58 -6.49
N ILE A 162 5.09 -16.15 -5.28
CA ILE A 162 6.07 -15.72 -4.28
C ILE A 162 7.50 -15.89 -4.82
N SER A 163 7.80 -17.03 -5.46
CA SER A 163 9.12 -17.29 -6.02
C SER A 163 9.51 -16.28 -7.10
N LYS A 164 8.55 -15.80 -7.90
CA LYS A 164 8.76 -14.76 -8.92
C LYS A 164 8.99 -13.38 -8.33
N LEU A 165 8.46 -13.10 -7.14
CA LEU A 165 8.72 -11.85 -6.43
C LEU A 165 10.20 -11.76 -6.02
N GLY A 166 10.80 -12.88 -5.58
CA GLY A 166 12.25 -13.08 -5.47
C GLY A 166 13.04 -11.83 -5.02
N SER A 167 14.03 -11.43 -5.83
CA SER A 167 14.90 -10.26 -5.57
C SER A 167 14.24 -8.89 -5.80
N THR A 168 12.94 -8.84 -6.12
CA THR A 168 12.21 -7.59 -6.32
C THR A 168 11.95 -6.89 -4.99
N LEU A 169 11.63 -7.67 -3.97
CA LEU A 169 11.39 -7.17 -2.63
C LEU A 169 12.73 -6.99 -1.89
N ASP A 170 12.80 -5.96 -1.06
CA ASP A 170 13.98 -5.64 -0.26
C ASP A 170 13.57 -5.44 1.22
N PRO A 171 13.04 -6.49 1.88
CA PRO A 171 12.49 -6.37 3.23
C PRO A 171 13.56 -5.95 4.23
N GLN A 172 13.32 -4.86 4.95
CA GLN A 172 14.23 -4.35 5.97
C GLN A 172 13.59 -4.60 7.35
N PRO A 173 14.01 -5.66 8.08
CA PRO A 173 13.46 -5.90 9.40
C PRO A 173 13.63 -4.66 10.27
N HIS A 174 12.60 -4.31 11.05
CA HIS A 174 12.68 -3.19 11.97
C HIS A 174 13.93 -3.36 12.84
N LYS A 175 14.88 -2.43 12.73
CA LYS A 175 16.04 -2.37 13.63
C LYS A 175 15.49 -2.00 15.00
N GLY A 176 15.11 -3.01 15.78
CA GLY A 176 14.90 -2.84 17.20
C GLY A 176 16.10 -2.10 17.74
N MET A 177 15.85 -0.95 18.36
CA MET A 177 16.83 -0.32 19.22
C MET A 177 17.04 -1.31 20.36
N PHE A 178 17.98 -2.25 20.19
CA PHE A 178 18.58 -2.93 21.32
C PHE A 178 19.36 -1.85 22.07
N ALA A 179 18.69 -1.26 23.06
CA ALA A 179 19.30 -0.55 24.16
C ALA A 179 19.07 -1.39 25.42
#